data_AF-A0A317U8C5-F1
#
_entry.id   AF-A0A317U8C5-F1
#
_cell.length_a   1.000
_cell.length_b   1.000
_cell.length_c   1.000
_cell.angle_alpha   90.00
_cell.angle_beta   90.00
_cell.angle_gamma   90.00
#
_symmetry.space_group_name_H-M   'P 1'
#
loop_
_entity.id
_entity.type
_entity.pdbx_description
1 polymer ?
#
loop_
_entity_poly.entity_id
_entity_poly.type
_entity_poly.pdbx_seq_one_letter_code
_entity_poly.pdbx_strand_id
1 'polypeptide(L)'
;MLQRHGALHRPLFFVANFSVNVKNQHIVSENIKNKEREKNMPKLKCKNKYCKFHRESGCSKKSVTLDRKGGCETYEPGFAYYFFYCCEHMQTNFLTYPEISEYPAYKYSIYYMTKCLPVECYSDDIRGMLVICDSRTKKPLNASDLMELLNDNLDENALNACVDDYLKNGLPKATETKKDEMEKIVEKEYGWLSPNGVFYPSEWGTHELAAQELCRDLIGEGTYPPCRDELIRRGWALVHDPSLTGAYLVTNQRPLTKKQRDFLYGYFKDMGMTGRAELYQKEDGSGMLPARGMEE
;
A
#
# COMPACT_ATOMS: atom_id res chain seq x y z
N MET A 1 10.26 19.01 -28.88
CA MET A 1 9.99 20.24 -28.10
C MET A 1 10.05 19.88 -26.63
N LEU A 2 11.17 20.19 -25.97
CA LEU A 2 11.28 20.19 -24.50
C LEU A 2 10.54 21.41 -23.94
N GLN A 3 9.70 21.22 -22.93
CA GLN A 3 9.27 22.18 -21.88
C GLN A 3 8.07 21.55 -21.14
N ARG A 4 7.95 21.43 -19.81
CA ARG A 4 8.67 21.97 -18.64
C ARG A 4 8.58 20.92 -17.51
N HIS A 5 9.67 20.76 -16.77
CA HIS A 5 9.66 20.09 -15.46
C HIS A 5 8.72 20.85 -14.52
N GLY A 6 7.58 20.24 -14.20
CA GLY A 6 6.72 20.66 -13.10
C GLY A 6 7.30 20.13 -11.80
N ALA A 7 7.58 21.03 -10.88
CA ALA A 7 8.22 20.77 -9.60
C ALA A 7 7.63 19.52 -8.90
N LEU A 8 8.51 18.57 -8.56
CA LEU A 8 8.32 17.69 -7.42
C LEU A 8 7.94 18.59 -6.24
N HIS A 9 6.65 18.60 -5.89
CA HIS A 9 6.20 19.15 -4.62
C HIS A 9 6.92 18.32 -3.55
N ARG A 10 8.01 18.90 -3.01
CA ARG A 10 8.65 18.37 -1.82
C ARG A 10 7.53 18.21 -0.78
N PRO A 11 7.36 17.02 -0.18
CA PRO A 11 6.45 16.87 0.94
C PRO A 11 6.87 17.91 1.99
N LEU A 12 5.92 18.70 2.48
CA LEU A 12 6.20 19.68 3.53
C LEU A 12 6.72 18.92 4.76
N PHE A 13 8.04 18.97 4.88
CA PHE A 13 8.92 18.56 5.94
C PHE A 13 8.29 18.05 7.26
N PHE A 14 8.48 16.74 7.49
CA PHE A 14 9.03 16.23 8.75
C PHE A 14 10.46 16.80 8.95
N VAL A 15 10.60 18.00 9.52
CA VAL A 15 11.83 18.43 10.22
C VAL A 15 11.41 19.34 11.36
N ALA A 16 11.82 18.99 12.57
CA ALA A 16 11.66 19.84 13.75
C ALA A 16 12.48 21.13 13.57
N ASN A 17 11.85 22.20 13.09
CA ASN A 17 12.45 23.53 13.16
C ASN A 17 12.25 24.11 14.55
N PHE A 18 13.32 24.10 15.35
CA PHE A 18 13.40 24.94 16.55
C PHE A 18 13.63 26.38 16.11
N SER A 19 12.65 27.25 16.29
CA SER A 19 12.93 28.70 16.31
C SER A 19 13.69 29.01 17.60
N VAL A 20 15.02 28.99 17.53
CA VAL A 20 15.86 29.59 18.57
C VAL A 20 16.03 31.05 18.18
N ASN A 21 15.57 31.96 19.04
CA ASN A 21 15.76 33.39 18.88
C ASN A 21 17.28 33.69 18.84
N VAL A 22 17.71 34.37 17.77
CA VAL A 22 19.12 34.61 17.38
C VAL A 22 19.98 35.26 18.49
N LYS A 23 19.36 35.84 19.51
CA LYS A 23 20.06 36.55 20.60
C LYS A 23 20.68 35.65 21.69
N ASN A 24 20.43 34.34 21.70
CA ASN A 24 20.86 33.46 22.81
C ASN A 24 21.93 32.39 22.46
N GLN A 25 22.59 32.49 21.30
CA GLN A 25 23.59 31.50 20.86
C GLN A 25 24.81 31.38 21.81
N HIS A 26 25.20 32.45 22.51
CA HIS A 26 26.35 32.42 23.43
C HIS A 26 26.06 31.75 24.79
N ILE A 27 24.79 31.60 25.19
CA ILE A 27 24.41 31.04 26.50
C ILE A 27 24.50 29.51 26.51
N VAL A 28 24.50 28.88 25.33
CA VAL A 28 24.51 27.41 25.18
C VAL A 28 25.91 26.81 25.41
N SER A 29 26.99 27.54 25.11
CA SER A 29 28.36 27.01 25.20
C SER A 29 28.92 26.95 26.63
N GLU A 30 28.51 27.84 27.54
CA GLU A 30 29.06 27.86 28.91
C GLU A 30 28.34 26.93 29.90
N ASN A 31 27.11 26.52 29.59
CA ASN A 31 26.26 25.78 30.55
C ASN A 31 26.46 24.26 30.57
N ILE A 32 27.38 23.74 29.78
CA ILE A 32 27.75 22.32 29.73
C ILE A 32 28.64 21.91 30.92
N LYS A 33 29.18 22.87 31.70
CA LYS A 33 30.15 22.56 32.78
C LYS A 33 29.61 22.43 34.21
N ASN A 34 28.41 22.91 34.54
CA ASN A 34 27.96 22.93 35.94
C ASN A 34 26.86 21.90 36.22
N LYS A 35 27.28 20.78 36.82
CA LYS A 35 26.52 19.62 37.34
C LYS A 35 25.37 19.94 38.33
N GLU A 36 25.03 21.21 38.58
CA GLU A 36 23.92 21.62 39.46
C GLU A 36 22.62 21.93 38.70
N ARG A 37 22.61 21.85 37.36
CA ARG A 37 21.45 22.21 36.51
C ARG A 37 20.37 21.13 36.33
N GLU A 38 20.46 19.97 36.99
CA GLU A 38 19.40 18.95 36.89
C GLU A 38 18.04 19.41 37.42
N LYS A 39 17.99 20.38 38.34
CA LYS A 39 16.72 20.89 38.89
C LYS A 39 15.98 21.92 38.02
N ASN A 40 16.65 22.55 37.05
CA ASN A 40 16.09 23.67 36.26
C ASN A 40 16.27 23.51 34.74
N MET A 41 16.33 22.27 34.24
CA MET A 41 16.26 22.03 32.79
C MET A 41 14.86 22.43 32.29
N PRO A 42 14.74 23.28 31.24
CA PRO A 42 13.44 23.50 30.62
C PRO A 42 12.89 22.15 30.16
N LYS A 43 11.71 21.77 30.66
CA LYS A 43 11.04 20.53 30.27
C LYS A 43 10.91 20.52 28.74
N LEU A 44 11.69 19.68 28.07
CA LEU A 44 11.59 19.47 26.63
C LEU A 44 10.17 19.00 26.32
N LYS A 45 9.37 19.87 25.71
CA LYS A 45 8.00 19.54 25.29
C LYS A 45 8.05 18.91 23.91
N CYS A 46 7.79 17.60 23.83
CA CYS A 46 7.58 16.92 22.55
C CYS A 46 6.29 17.45 21.92
N LYS A 47 6.41 18.23 20.84
CA LYS A 47 5.26 18.76 20.08
C LYS A 47 4.71 17.79 19.05
N ASN A 48 5.40 16.68 18.77
CA ASN A 48 4.96 15.69 17.81
C ASN A 48 3.86 14.82 18.43
N LYS A 49 2.60 15.08 18.04
CA LYS A 49 1.42 14.34 18.51
C LYS A 49 1.38 12.89 18.04
N TYR A 50 2.15 12.56 17.01
CA TYR A 50 2.29 11.20 16.46
C TYR A 50 3.36 10.37 17.17
N CYS A 51 4.11 10.96 18.11
CA CYS A 51 5.11 10.25 18.89
C CYS A 51 4.44 9.36 19.96
N LYS A 52 4.87 8.11 20.05
CA LYS A 52 4.45 7.14 21.09
C LYS A 52 4.64 7.66 22.51
N PHE A 53 5.64 8.50 22.72
CA PHE A 53 5.99 9.10 24.01
C PHE A 53 5.31 10.45 24.23
N HIS A 54 4.49 10.94 23.31
CA HIS A 54 3.75 12.17 23.49
C HIS A 54 2.69 12.02 24.59
N ARG A 55 2.60 13.03 25.46
CA ARG A 55 1.54 13.25 26.44
C ARG A 55 1.20 14.74 26.41
N GLU A 56 0.02 15.12 26.88
CA GLU A 56 -0.37 16.53 26.97
C GLU A 56 0.65 17.38 27.76
N SER A 57 1.23 16.77 28.80
CA SER A 57 2.23 17.39 29.67
C SER A 57 3.66 17.43 29.07
N GLY A 58 3.90 16.77 27.93
CA GLY A 58 5.19 16.71 27.25
C GLY A 58 5.63 15.29 26.86
N CYS A 59 6.93 15.07 26.72
CA CYS A 59 7.47 13.74 26.43
C CYS A 59 7.47 12.86 27.69
N SER A 60 7.02 11.61 27.60
CA SER A 60 7.08 10.65 28.71
C SER A 60 8.47 10.02 28.91
N LYS A 61 9.39 10.17 27.95
CA LYS A 61 10.78 9.73 28.10
C LYS A 61 11.53 10.65 29.07
N LYS A 62 12.23 10.04 30.04
CA LYS A 62 13.08 10.74 31.01
C LYS A 62 14.29 11.40 30.37
N SER A 63 14.81 10.81 29.30
CA SER A 63 15.95 11.30 28.52
C SER A 63 15.63 11.21 27.03
N VAL A 64 15.93 12.26 26.28
CA VAL A 64 15.74 12.34 24.84
C VAL A 64 17.07 12.73 24.20
N THR A 65 17.48 12.02 23.15
CA THR A 65 18.65 12.40 22.35
C THR A 65 18.19 13.27 21.19
N LEU A 66 18.89 14.38 20.96
CA LEU A 66 18.62 15.28 19.85
C LEU A 66 19.80 15.27 18.87
N ASP A 67 19.50 15.27 17.58
CA ASP A 67 20.50 15.42 16.52
C ASP A 67 21.03 16.86 16.43
N ARG A 68 22.00 17.09 15.54
CA ARG A 68 22.61 18.43 15.33
C ARG A 68 21.62 19.51 14.84
N LYS A 69 20.45 19.12 14.33
CA LYS A 69 19.37 20.00 13.87
C LYS A 69 18.25 20.11 14.91
N GLY A 70 18.35 19.44 16.06
CA GLY A 70 17.33 19.38 17.10
C GLY A 70 16.29 18.27 16.92
N GLY A 71 16.41 17.42 15.90
CA GLY A 71 15.51 16.27 15.70
C GLY A 71 15.62 15.25 16.83
N CYS A 72 14.48 14.72 17.29
CA CYS A 72 14.44 13.69 18.34
C CYS A 72 14.86 12.33 17.78
N GLU A 73 16.04 11.84 18.16
CA GLU A 73 16.56 10.53 17.73
C GLU A 73 15.85 9.37 18.44
N THR A 74 15.17 9.64 19.56
CA THR A 74 14.37 8.65 20.30
C THR A 74 12.90 8.63 19.85
N TYR A 75 12.60 9.16 18.66
CA TYR A 75 11.26 9.16 18.11
C TYR A 75 10.82 7.74 17.75
N GLU A 76 9.64 7.37 18.24
CA GLU A 76 8.94 6.16 17.83
C GLU A 76 7.51 6.55 17.42
N PRO A 77 7.00 6.07 16.27
CA PRO A 77 5.62 6.26 15.89
C PRO A 77 4.65 5.69 16.93
N GLY A 78 3.64 6.47 17.29
CA GLY A 78 2.54 6.09 18.17
C GLY A 78 1.30 5.66 17.39
N PHE A 79 0.24 5.28 18.10
CA PHE A 79 -1.04 4.89 17.50
C PHE A 79 -1.55 5.92 16.47
N ALA A 80 -1.55 7.21 16.85
CA ALA A 80 -2.04 8.29 16.00
C ALA A 80 -1.30 8.37 14.65
N TYR A 81 0.01 8.06 14.63
CA TYR A 81 0.77 8.02 13.37
C TYR A 81 0.16 7.01 12.40
N TYR A 82 -0.09 5.80 12.88
CA TYR A 82 -0.63 4.73 12.05
C TYR A 82 -2.10 4.96 11.72
N PHE A 83 -2.89 5.46 12.68
CA PHE A 83 -4.32 5.71 12.48
C PHE A 83 -4.57 6.73 11.36
N PHE A 84 -3.91 7.90 11.44
CA PHE A 84 -4.14 9.00 10.49
C PHE A 84 -3.32 8.90 9.19
N TYR A 85 -2.49 7.85 9.02
CA TYR A 85 -1.54 7.79 7.91
C TYR A 85 -2.21 7.94 6.53
N CYS A 86 -3.32 7.22 6.26
CA CYS A 86 -4.05 7.35 5.01
C CYS A 86 -4.60 8.76 4.79
N CYS A 87 -5.16 9.39 5.84
CA CYS A 87 -5.69 10.75 5.77
C CYS A 87 -4.63 11.81 5.47
N GLU A 88 -3.37 11.59 5.86
CA GLU A 88 -2.30 12.57 5.65
C GLU A 88 -1.47 12.31 4.40
N HIS A 89 -1.36 11.05 3.97
CA HIS A 89 -0.39 10.64 2.95
C HIS A 89 -1.01 10.10 1.65
N MET A 90 -2.30 9.81 1.59
CA MET A 90 -2.92 9.42 0.31
C MET A 90 -2.95 10.62 -0.65
N GLN A 91 -2.30 10.44 -1.80
CA GLN A 91 -2.27 11.44 -2.88
C GLN A 91 -3.46 11.29 -3.84
N THR A 92 -3.97 10.07 -3.98
CA THR A 92 -5.08 9.71 -4.87
C THR A 92 -6.17 8.97 -4.08
N ASN A 93 -7.20 8.49 -4.78
CA ASN A 93 -8.26 7.64 -4.22
C ASN A 93 -7.92 6.14 -4.24
N PHE A 94 -6.67 5.78 -4.51
CA PHE A 94 -6.17 4.40 -4.49
C PHE A 94 -4.74 4.35 -3.99
N LEU A 95 -4.28 3.15 -3.65
CA LEU A 95 -2.90 2.87 -3.24
C LEU A 95 -2.36 1.74 -4.10
N THR A 96 -1.18 1.89 -4.67
CA THR A 96 -0.53 0.81 -5.41
C THR A 96 0.16 -0.16 -4.44
N TYR A 97 0.28 -1.43 -4.82
CA TYR A 97 1.02 -2.41 -4.01
C TYR A 97 2.48 -2.04 -3.74
N PRO A 98 3.23 -1.43 -4.68
CA PRO A 98 4.53 -0.85 -4.39
C PRO A 98 4.50 0.20 -3.28
N GLU A 99 3.55 1.16 -3.31
CA GLU A 99 3.42 2.17 -2.26
C GLU A 99 3.14 1.54 -0.89
N ILE A 100 2.25 0.54 -0.84
CA ILE A 100 1.91 -0.16 0.40
C ILE A 100 3.11 -0.98 0.93
N SER A 101 3.96 -1.49 0.04
CA SER A 101 5.14 -2.28 0.40
C SER A 101 6.28 -1.40 0.87
N GLU A 102 6.50 -0.25 0.21
CA GLU A 102 7.49 0.76 0.60
C GLU A 102 7.08 1.47 1.91
N TYR A 103 5.78 1.70 2.11
CA TYR A 103 5.23 2.38 3.28
C TYR A 103 4.20 1.50 4.02
N PRO A 104 4.65 0.53 4.85
CA PRO A 104 3.76 -0.40 5.55
C PRO A 104 2.74 0.25 6.49
N ALA A 105 2.94 1.53 6.86
CA ALA A 105 1.99 2.29 7.66
C ALA A 105 0.59 2.35 7.04
N TYR A 106 0.47 2.32 5.71
CA TYR A 106 -0.82 2.22 5.02
C TYR A 106 -1.63 0.99 5.48
N LYS A 107 -0.98 -0.18 5.64
CA LYS A 107 -1.68 -1.41 6.05
C LYS A 107 -2.33 -1.27 7.43
N TYR A 108 -1.63 -0.64 8.36
CA TYR A 108 -2.14 -0.40 9.71
C TYR A 108 -3.23 0.67 9.73
N SER A 109 -3.07 1.75 8.95
CA SER A 109 -4.09 2.78 8.82
C SER A 109 -5.40 2.21 8.28
N ILE A 110 -5.32 1.46 7.18
CA ILE A 110 -6.46 0.74 6.60
C ILE A 110 -7.11 -0.19 7.63
N TYR A 111 -6.30 -1.00 8.33
CA TYR A 111 -6.80 -1.90 9.36
C TYR A 111 -7.63 -1.16 10.42
N TYR A 112 -7.12 -0.05 10.97
CA TYR A 112 -7.85 0.70 11.99
C TYR A 112 -9.07 1.43 11.42
N MET A 113 -8.95 2.02 10.23
CA MET A 113 -10.06 2.72 9.58
C MET A 113 -11.24 1.79 9.31
N THR A 114 -11.01 0.59 8.80
CA THR A 114 -12.08 -0.41 8.57
C THR A 114 -12.77 -0.89 9.84
N LYS A 115 -12.17 -0.68 11.02
CA LYS A 115 -12.77 -0.94 12.33
C LYS A 115 -13.56 0.24 12.87
N CYS A 116 -13.11 1.46 12.60
CA CYS A 116 -13.63 2.68 13.25
C CYS A 116 -14.54 3.52 12.35
N LEU A 117 -14.58 3.23 11.05
CA LEU A 117 -15.32 4.01 10.04
C LEU A 117 -16.12 3.09 9.13
N PRO A 118 -17.17 3.61 8.46
CA PRO A 118 -17.93 2.88 7.45
C PRO A 118 -17.15 2.77 6.13
N VAL A 119 -15.98 2.14 6.18
CA VAL A 119 -15.09 1.96 5.03
C VAL A 119 -14.77 0.49 4.80
N GLU A 120 -14.53 0.16 3.54
CA GLU A 120 -14.09 -1.16 3.10
C GLU A 120 -13.01 -1.00 2.04
N CYS A 121 -12.20 -2.04 1.84
CA CYS A 121 -11.11 -2.03 0.88
C CYS A 121 -11.30 -3.10 -0.18
N TYR A 122 -11.08 -2.71 -1.44
CA TYR A 122 -11.12 -3.60 -2.59
C TYR A 122 -9.74 -3.66 -3.24
N SER A 123 -9.27 -4.86 -3.53
CA SER A 123 -8.11 -5.07 -4.38
C SER A 123 -8.52 -5.10 -5.85
N ASP A 124 -7.90 -4.25 -6.66
CA ASP A 124 -7.82 -4.38 -8.11
C ASP A 124 -6.49 -5.06 -8.42
N ASP A 125 -6.49 -6.38 -8.36
CA ASP A 125 -5.31 -7.20 -8.62
C ASP A 125 -4.81 -7.03 -10.07
N ILE A 126 -5.70 -6.73 -11.02
CA ILE A 126 -5.36 -6.50 -12.44
C ILE A 126 -4.45 -5.28 -12.60
N ARG A 127 -4.67 -4.24 -11.79
CA ARG A 127 -3.91 -3.00 -11.81
C ARG A 127 -2.90 -2.88 -10.67
N GLY A 128 -2.87 -3.86 -9.75
CA GLY A 128 -2.01 -3.84 -8.57
C GLY A 128 -2.35 -2.69 -7.62
N MET A 129 -3.64 -2.38 -7.47
CA MET A 129 -4.14 -1.26 -6.67
C MET A 129 -5.08 -1.73 -5.57
N LEU A 130 -5.13 -0.97 -4.49
CA LEU A 130 -6.09 -1.09 -3.39
C LEU A 130 -6.89 0.20 -3.33
N VAL A 131 -8.21 0.08 -3.38
CA VAL A 131 -9.14 1.21 -3.34
C VAL A 131 -9.89 1.16 -2.02
N ILE A 132 -9.86 2.28 -1.28
CA ILE A 132 -10.66 2.46 -0.07
C ILE A 132 -11.99 3.09 -0.48
N CYS A 133 -13.10 2.48 -0.09
CA CYS A 133 -14.44 2.93 -0.44
C CYS A 133 -15.30 3.15 0.82
N ASP A 134 -16.27 4.06 0.72
CA ASP A 134 -17.36 4.11 1.69
C ASP A 134 -18.21 2.85 1.53
N SER A 135 -18.42 2.11 2.62
CA SER A 135 -19.08 0.80 2.57
C SER A 135 -20.57 0.88 2.23
N ARG A 136 -21.19 2.05 2.42
CA ARG A 136 -22.62 2.33 2.19
C ARG A 136 -22.85 2.73 0.74
N THR A 137 -22.02 3.60 0.20
CA THR A 137 -22.20 4.19 -1.15
C THR A 137 -21.34 3.54 -2.22
N LYS A 138 -20.32 2.76 -1.83
CA LYS A 138 -19.29 2.20 -2.72
C LYS A 138 -18.47 3.24 -3.47
N LYS A 139 -18.53 4.52 -3.07
CA LYS A 139 -17.73 5.62 -3.61
C LYS A 139 -16.25 5.44 -3.20
N PRO A 140 -15.28 5.51 -4.13
CA PRO A 140 -13.86 5.59 -3.79
C PRO A 140 -13.56 6.86 -2.98
N LEU A 141 -12.70 6.72 -1.97
CA LEU A 141 -12.36 7.77 -1.02
C LEU A 141 -10.91 8.20 -1.18
N ASN A 142 -10.69 9.51 -1.19
CA ASN A 142 -9.36 10.11 -1.03
C ASN A 142 -9.13 10.53 0.43
N ALA A 143 -7.96 11.10 0.71
CA ALA A 143 -7.57 11.61 2.03
C ALA A 143 -8.60 12.56 2.66
N SER A 144 -9.14 13.51 1.88
CA SER A 144 -10.13 14.47 2.36
C SER A 144 -11.46 13.82 2.70
N ASP A 145 -11.95 12.91 1.85
CA ASP A 145 -13.18 12.16 2.14
C ASP A 145 -13.03 11.34 3.44
N LEU A 146 -11.86 10.74 3.68
CA LEU A 146 -11.58 10.00 4.93
C LEU A 146 -11.57 10.93 6.15
N MET A 147 -11.04 12.15 6.03
CA MET A 147 -11.07 13.14 7.11
C MET A 147 -12.49 13.62 7.43
N GLU A 148 -13.36 13.75 6.43
CA GLU A 148 -14.78 14.06 6.64
C GLU A 148 -15.47 12.91 7.41
N LEU A 149 -15.25 11.66 6.98
CA LEU A 149 -15.79 10.50 7.69
C LEU A 149 -15.30 10.38 9.14
N LEU A 150 -14.05 10.76 9.42
CA LEU A 150 -13.52 10.80 10.78
C LEU A 150 -14.25 11.81 11.67
N ASN A 151 -14.73 12.93 11.11
CA ASN A 151 -15.48 13.92 11.89
C ASN A 151 -16.93 13.49 12.12
N ASP A 152 -17.55 12.86 11.11
CA ASP A 152 -19.00 12.65 11.09
C ASP A 152 -19.44 11.22 11.47
N ASN A 153 -18.56 10.23 11.30
CA ASN A 153 -18.92 8.80 11.35
C ASN A 153 -17.96 7.93 12.15
N LEU A 154 -17.10 8.53 12.98
CA LEU A 154 -16.17 7.79 13.82
C LEU A 154 -16.88 7.03 14.93
N ASP A 155 -16.66 5.71 14.98
CA ASP A 155 -17.03 4.89 16.13
C ASP A 155 -15.98 5.04 17.24
N GLU A 156 -16.29 5.89 18.23
CA GLU A 156 -15.42 6.16 19.37
C GLU A 156 -15.15 4.90 20.23
N ASN A 157 -16.11 3.97 20.31
CA ASN A 157 -15.92 2.74 21.08
C ASN A 157 -14.93 1.81 20.37
N ALA A 158 -15.07 1.67 19.05
CA ALA A 158 -14.12 0.92 18.24
C ALA A 158 -12.72 1.55 18.26
N LEU A 159 -12.64 2.89 18.23
CA LEU A 159 -11.38 3.61 18.34
C LEU A 159 -10.70 3.33 19.69
N ASN A 160 -11.42 3.46 20.80
CA ASN A 160 -10.90 3.20 22.13
C ASN A 160 -10.40 1.75 22.25
N ALA A 161 -11.15 0.79 21.73
CA ALA A 161 -10.72 -0.60 21.69
C ALA A 161 -9.42 -0.80 20.88
N CYS A 162 -9.27 -0.11 19.74
CA CYS A 162 -8.04 -0.16 18.93
C CYS A 162 -6.84 0.48 19.67
N VAL A 163 -7.07 1.59 20.39
CA VAL A 163 -6.03 2.25 21.19
C VAL A 163 -5.58 1.34 22.33
N ASP A 164 -6.51 0.74 23.06
CA ASP A 164 -6.21 -0.17 24.17
C ASP A 164 -5.45 -1.41 23.69
N ASP A 165 -5.87 -2.00 22.56
CA ASP A 165 -5.17 -3.12 21.94
C ASP A 165 -3.75 -2.74 21.52
N TYR A 166 -3.56 -1.58 20.88
CA TYR A 166 -2.24 -1.09 20.50
C TYR A 166 -1.33 -0.85 21.71
N LEU A 167 -1.85 -0.28 22.80
CA LEU A 167 -1.08 -0.05 24.02
C LEU A 167 -0.65 -1.35 24.69
N LYS A 168 -1.49 -2.39 24.60
CA LYS A 168 -1.22 -3.71 25.19
C LYS A 168 -0.32 -4.59 24.32
N ASN A 169 -0.60 -4.66 23.03
CA ASN A 169 -0.06 -5.65 22.10
C ASN A 169 0.86 -5.06 21.01
N GLY A 170 0.90 -3.74 20.87
CA GLY A 170 1.63 -3.06 19.80
C GLY A 170 0.87 -3.08 18.47
N LEU A 171 1.61 -3.07 17.36
CA LEU A 171 1.00 -3.14 16.03
C LEU A 171 0.31 -4.51 15.81
N PRO A 172 -0.85 -4.54 15.13
CA PRO A 172 -1.50 -5.77 14.72
C PRO A 172 -0.51 -6.65 13.96
N LYS A 173 -0.31 -7.87 14.42
CA LYS A 173 0.45 -8.86 13.66
C LYS A 173 -0.48 -9.47 12.63
N ALA A 174 -0.02 -9.61 11.39
CA ALA A 174 -0.74 -10.43 10.42
C ALA A 174 -0.94 -11.81 11.03
N THR A 175 -2.19 -12.27 11.15
CA THR A 175 -2.46 -13.65 11.52
C THR A 175 -1.73 -14.54 10.51
N GLU A 176 -0.86 -15.41 11.01
CA GLU A 176 -0.01 -16.29 10.21
C GLU A 176 -0.79 -17.36 9.42
N THR A 177 -2.09 -17.19 9.23
CA THR A 177 -2.97 -18.15 8.55
C THR A 177 -2.72 -18.31 7.05
N LYS A 178 -1.66 -17.71 6.48
CA LYS A 178 -1.24 -17.92 5.07
C LYS A 178 0.28 -18.01 4.84
N LYS A 179 1.10 -18.09 5.89
CA LYS A 179 2.57 -18.24 5.71
C LYS A 179 2.97 -19.70 5.46
N ASP A 180 2.30 -20.64 6.09
CA ASP A 180 2.64 -22.07 5.98
C ASP A 180 2.34 -22.66 4.57
N GLU A 181 1.53 -22.00 3.75
CA GLU A 181 1.31 -22.40 2.34
C GLU A 181 2.40 -21.87 1.39
N MET A 182 3.18 -20.87 1.80
CA MET A 182 4.14 -20.18 0.93
C MET A 182 5.52 -20.87 0.87
N GLU A 183 5.85 -21.72 1.85
CA GLU A 183 7.16 -22.41 1.92
C GLU A 183 7.36 -23.53 0.88
N LYS A 184 6.37 -23.79 0.00
CA LYS A 184 6.47 -24.78 -1.09
C LYS A 184 6.10 -24.24 -2.46
N ILE A 185 6.09 -22.93 -2.67
CA ILE A 185 5.78 -22.37 -4.00
C ILE A 185 6.99 -22.56 -4.91
N VAL A 186 6.83 -23.39 -5.93
CA VAL A 186 7.81 -23.49 -7.02
C VAL A 186 7.56 -22.30 -7.95
N GLU A 187 8.54 -21.40 -8.07
CA GLU A 187 8.45 -20.26 -8.99
C GLU A 187 8.35 -20.75 -10.44
N LYS A 188 7.49 -20.10 -11.23
CA LYS A 188 7.30 -20.35 -12.66
C LYS A 188 7.39 -19.07 -13.47
N GLU A 189 7.57 -19.20 -14.78
CA GLU A 189 7.70 -18.08 -15.70
C GLU A 189 6.41 -17.25 -15.77
N TYR A 190 6.55 -15.91 -15.79
CA TYR A 190 5.45 -15.01 -16.14
C TYR A 190 5.19 -15.06 -17.64
N GLY A 191 4.04 -14.56 -18.10
CA GLY A 191 3.77 -14.55 -19.54
C GLY A 191 2.32 -14.39 -19.96
N TRP A 192 2.12 -14.48 -21.26
CA TRP A 192 0.83 -14.33 -21.93
C TRP A 192 0.22 -15.70 -22.27
N LEU A 193 -1.05 -15.88 -21.92
CA LEU A 193 -1.82 -17.08 -22.20
C LEU A 193 -2.89 -16.79 -23.27
N SER A 194 -2.70 -17.36 -24.45
CA SER A 194 -3.64 -17.21 -25.56
C SER A 194 -5.02 -17.83 -25.27
N PRO A 195 -6.09 -17.40 -25.98
CA PRO A 195 -7.41 -18.04 -25.90
C PRO A 195 -7.38 -19.54 -26.19
N ASN A 196 -6.38 -20.02 -26.94
CA ASN A 196 -6.19 -21.42 -27.27
C ASN A 196 -5.41 -22.22 -26.22
N GLY A 197 -5.02 -21.60 -25.09
CA GLY A 197 -4.29 -22.25 -24.00
C GLY A 197 -2.78 -22.41 -24.24
N VAL A 198 -2.24 -21.80 -25.30
CA VAL A 198 -0.78 -21.73 -25.52
C VAL A 198 -0.21 -20.59 -24.67
N PHE A 199 0.82 -20.91 -23.87
CA PHE A 199 1.51 -19.97 -23.00
C PHE A 199 2.81 -19.46 -23.63
N TYR A 200 3.01 -18.16 -23.53
CA TYR A 200 4.15 -17.43 -24.09
C TYR A 200 4.88 -16.77 -22.91
N PRO A 201 5.97 -17.39 -22.42
CA PRO A 201 6.71 -16.86 -21.29
C PRO A 201 7.34 -15.52 -21.65
N SER A 202 7.41 -14.63 -20.66
CA SER A 202 8.09 -13.33 -20.76
C SER A 202 8.77 -13.03 -19.43
N GLU A 203 9.91 -12.35 -19.49
CA GLU A 203 10.60 -11.90 -18.29
C GLU A 203 9.74 -10.95 -17.45
N TRP A 204 10.05 -10.87 -16.14
CA TRP A 204 9.38 -9.91 -15.27
C TRP A 204 9.62 -8.48 -15.75
N GLY A 205 8.58 -7.66 -15.74
CA GLY A 205 8.65 -6.26 -16.19
C GLY A 205 8.66 -6.06 -17.72
N THR A 206 8.70 -7.12 -18.54
CA THR A 206 8.74 -7.01 -20.01
C THR A 206 7.42 -7.32 -20.71
N HIS A 207 6.33 -7.46 -19.96
CA HIS A 207 5.03 -7.90 -20.48
C HIS A 207 4.47 -7.01 -21.61
N GLU A 208 4.75 -5.70 -21.64
CA GLU A 208 4.34 -4.82 -22.74
C GLU A 208 5.16 -5.07 -24.01
N LEU A 209 6.48 -5.32 -23.89
CA LEU A 209 7.34 -5.67 -25.03
C LEU A 209 6.93 -7.03 -25.61
N ALA A 210 6.70 -8.03 -24.75
CA ALA A 210 6.17 -9.32 -25.16
C ALA A 210 4.79 -9.19 -25.83
N ALA A 211 3.94 -8.29 -25.32
CA ALA A 211 2.64 -8.02 -25.95
C ALA A 211 2.80 -7.38 -27.34
N GLN A 212 3.78 -6.50 -27.53
CA GLN A 212 4.08 -5.89 -28.83
C GLN A 212 4.53 -6.92 -29.86
N GLU A 213 5.37 -7.87 -29.46
CA GLU A 213 5.80 -8.98 -30.33
C GLU A 213 4.61 -9.84 -30.74
N LEU A 214 3.78 -10.27 -29.79
CA LEU A 214 2.57 -11.05 -30.06
C LEU A 214 1.56 -10.29 -30.93
N CYS A 215 1.35 -8.99 -30.69
CA CYS A 215 0.46 -8.17 -31.50
C CYS A 215 0.97 -7.99 -32.94
N ARG A 216 2.29 -7.87 -33.14
CA ARG A 216 2.87 -7.78 -34.49
C ARG A 216 2.50 -8.97 -35.35
N ASP A 217 2.58 -10.17 -34.76
CA ASP A 217 2.24 -11.42 -35.45
C ASP A 217 0.74 -11.59 -35.70
N LEU A 218 -0.10 -11.03 -34.82
CA LEU A 218 -1.57 -11.20 -34.85
C LEU A 218 -2.32 -10.12 -35.63
N ILE A 219 -1.80 -8.90 -35.67
CA ILE A 219 -2.52 -7.69 -36.12
C ILE A 219 -1.79 -7.00 -37.28
N GLY A 220 -0.48 -7.21 -37.42
CA GLY A 220 0.38 -6.53 -38.39
C GLY A 220 0.98 -5.22 -37.87
N GLU A 221 1.82 -4.58 -38.68
CA GLU A 221 2.47 -3.32 -38.30
C GLU A 221 1.50 -2.13 -38.40
N GLY A 222 1.34 -1.38 -37.30
CA GLY A 222 0.51 -0.18 -37.24
C GLY A 222 0.53 0.49 -35.87
N THR A 223 0.13 1.76 -35.80
CA THR A 223 0.05 2.52 -34.54
C THR A 223 -1.21 2.11 -33.78
N TYR A 224 -1.05 1.28 -32.75
CA TYR A 224 -2.16 0.74 -31.95
C TYR A 224 -2.13 1.27 -30.50
N PRO A 225 -3.26 1.19 -29.77
CA PRO A 225 -3.25 1.27 -28.29
C PRO A 225 -2.19 0.34 -27.68
N PRO A 226 -1.84 0.51 -26.38
CA PRO A 226 -0.89 -0.38 -25.71
C PRO A 226 -1.21 -1.85 -26.02
N CYS A 227 -0.23 -2.60 -26.50
CA CYS A 227 -0.47 -3.93 -27.07
C CYS A 227 -1.00 -4.90 -26.02
N ARG A 228 -0.63 -4.68 -24.75
CA ARG A 228 -1.22 -5.36 -23.60
C ARG A 228 -2.75 -5.25 -23.60
N ASP A 229 -3.28 -4.04 -23.71
CA ASP A 229 -4.72 -3.81 -23.64
C ASP A 229 -5.45 -4.49 -24.81
N GLU A 230 -4.82 -4.51 -25.99
CA GLU A 230 -5.39 -5.16 -27.16
C GLU A 230 -5.42 -6.69 -27.04
N LEU A 231 -4.35 -7.31 -26.52
CA LEU A 231 -4.36 -8.74 -26.23
C LEU A 231 -5.45 -9.10 -25.20
N ILE A 232 -5.56 -8.32 -24.12
CA ILE A 232 -6.60 -8.50 -23.10
C ILE A 232 -8.01 -8.37 -23.71
N ARG A 233 -8.25 -7.36 -24.56
CA ARG A 233 -9.54 -7.22 -25.29
C ARG A 233 -9.84 -8.40 -26.20
N ARG A 234 -8.81 -9.03 -26.77
CA ARG A 234 -8.92 -10.25 -27.60
C ARG A 234 -9.06 -11.54 -26.81
N GLY A 235 -9.13 -11.46 -25.48
CA GLY A 235 -9.35 -12.61 -24.60
C GLY A 235 -8.08 -13.37 -24.22
N TRP A 236 -6.91 -12.76 -24.43
CA TRP A 236 -5.69 -13.26 -23.82
C TRP A 236 -5.71 -12.98 -22.32
N ALA A 237 -4.95 -13.77 -21.56
CA ALA A 237 -4.74 -13.57 -20.14
C ALA A 237 -3.25 -13.35 -19.86
N LEU A 238 -2.93 -12.48 -18.91
CA LEU A 238 -1.55 -12.22 -18.47
C LEU A 238 -1.32 -12.87 -17.10
N VAL A 239 -0.34 -13.75 -17.00
CA VAL A 239 0.15 -14.32 -15.73
C VAL A 239 1.36 -13.51 -15.27
N HIS A 240 1.26 -12.82 -14.13
CA HIS A 240 2.33 -11.94 -13.64
C HIS A 240 2.30 -11.79 -12.12
N ASP A 241 3.39 -11.32 -11.52
CA ASP A 241 3.43 -10.85 -10.13
C ASP A 241 4.06 -9.44 -10.11
N PRO A 242 3.26 -8.37 -10.23
CA PRO A 242 3.79 -7.01 -10.33
C PRO A 242 4.56 -6.56 -9.08
N SER A 243 4.37 -7.24 -7.94
CA SER A 243 4.95 -6.86 -6.65
C SER A 243 6.12 -7.76 -6.24
N LEU A 244 6.45 -8.80 -7.01
CA LEU A 244 7.48 -9.80 -6.69
C LEU A 244 7.29 -10.39 -5.29
N THR A 245 6.05 -10.74 -4.96
CA THR A 245 5.65 -11.27 -3.64
C THR A 245 5.48 -12.78 -3.60
N GLY A 246 5.59 -13.46 -4.74
CA GLY A 246 5.14 -14.84 -4.94
C GLY A 246 3.64 -14.97 -5.18
N ALA A 247 2.90 -13.85 -5.24
CA ALA A 247 1.45 -13.84 -5.44
C ALA A 247 1.12 -13.69 -6.92
N TYR A 248 1.27 -14.78 -7.69
CA TYR A 248 0.98 -14.81 -9.12
C TYR A 248 -0.49 -14.46 -9.40
N LEU A 249 -0.71 -13.47 -10.26
CA LEU A 249 -2.00 -12.97 -10.69
C LEU A 249 -2.30 -13.41 -12.12
N VAL A 250 -3.59 -13.54 -12.44
CA VAL A 250 -4.07 -13.77 -13.81
C VAL A 250 -4.98 -12.61 -14.18
N THR A 251 -4.52 -11.79 -15.10
CA THR A 251 -5.24 -10.61 -15.59
C THR A 251 -5.95 -10.95 -16.90
N ASN A 252 -7.27 -10.84 -16.95
CA ASN A 252 -8.09 -11.05 -18.14
C ASN A 252 -9.35 -10.15 -18.10
N GLN A 253 -9.87 -9.77 -19.27
CA GLN A 253 -11.13 -9.00 -19.38
C GLN A 253 -12.31 -9.87 -19.85
N ARG A 254 -12.07 -10.79 -20.79
CA ARG A 254 -13.08 -11.76 -21.23
C ARG A 254 -13.08 -12.99 -20.31
N PRO A 255 -14.21 -13.73 -20.23
CA PRO A 255 -14.22 -15.04 -19.59
C PRO A 255 -13.14 -15.95 -20.17
N LEU A 256 -12.38 -16.62 -19.30
CA LEU A 256 -11.33 -17.55 -19.72
C LEU A 256 -11.94 -18.72 -20.49
N THR A 257 -11.32 -19.13 -21.59
CA THR A 257 -11.73 -20.33 -22.32
C THR A 257 -11.44 -21.59 -21.51
N LYS A 258 -12.07 -22.71 -21.87
CA LYS A 258 -11.76 -24.01 -21.25
C LYS A 258 -10.27 -24.35 -21.35
N LYS A 259 -9.63 -24.08 -22.50
CA LYS A 259 -8.20 -24.35 -22.69
C LYS A 259 -7.31 -23.49 -21.80
N GLN A 260 -7.67 -22.22 -21.59
CA GLN A 260 -6.96 -21.34 -20.66
C GLN A 260 -7.12 -21.82 -19.21
N ARG A 261 -8.32 -22.21 -18.81
CA ARG A 261 -8.59 -22.75 -17.48
C ARG A 261 -7.83 -24.05 -17.22
N ASP A 262 -7.85 -24.98 -18.18
CA ASP A 262 -7.13 -26.25 -18.12
C ASP A 262 -5.61 -26.01 -17.94
N PHE A 263 -5.05 -25.05 -18.69
CA PHE A 263 -3.65 -24.63 -18.52
C PHE A 263 -3.39 -24.05 -17.12
N LEU A 264 -4.20 -23.08 -16.68
CA LEU A 264 -4.00 -22.40 -15.40
C LEU A 264 -4.15 -23.35 -14.20
N TYR A 265 -5.06 -24.32 -14.29
CA TYR A 265 -5.18 -25.38 -13.29
C TYR A 265 -3.86 -26.14 -13.12
N GLY A 266 -3.31 -26.65 -14.22
CA GLY A 266 -2.02 -27.36 -14.19
C GLY A 266 -0.87 -26.45 -13.75
N TYR A 267 -0.82 -25.24 -14.29
CA TYR A 267 0.20 -24.25 -13.98
C TYR A 267 0.30 -23.97 -12.47
N PHE A 268 -0.81 -23.63 -11.81
CA PHE A 268 -0.82 -23.37 -10.37
C PHE A 268 -0.67 -24.62 -9.50
N LYS A 269 -1.15 -25.77 -9.96
CA LYS A 269 -0.99 -27.04 -9.25
C LYS A 269 0.48 -27.47 -9.16
N ASP A 270 1.22 -27.31 -10.26
CA ASP A 270 2.66 -27.58 -10.30
C ASP A 270 3.47 -26.64 -9.40
N MET A 271 2.98 -25.41 -9.20
CA MET A 271 3.55 -24.47 -8.24
C MET A 271 3.22 -24.81 -6.78
N GLY A 272 2.41 -25.84 -6.51
CA GLY A 272 1.91 -26.16 -5.17
C GLY A 272 0.73 -25.28 -4.72
N MET A 273 0.24 -24.36 -5.56
CA MET A 273 -0.84 -23.43 -5.26
C MET A 273 -2.22 -24.07 -5.48
N THR A 274 -2.50 -25.18 -4.78
CA THR A 274 -3.68 -26.05 -5.02
C THR A 274 -5.01 -25.30 -4.89
N GLY A 275 -5.19 -24.48 -3.84
CA GLY A 275 -6.42 -23.70 -3.67
C GLY A 275 -6.64 -22.68 -4.80
N ARG A 276 -5.57 -22.15 -5.40
CA ARG A 276 -5.65 -21.27 -6.56
C ARG A 276 -5.97 -22.04 -7.83
N ALA A 277 -5.38 -23.22 -8.01
CA ALA A 277 -5.66 -24.09 -9.15
C ALA A 277 -7.16 -24.41 -9.24
N GLU A 278 -7.79 -24.78 -8.11
CA GLU A 278 -9.21 -25.16 -8.04
C GLU A 278 -10.18 -24.06 -8.52
N LEU A 279 -9.79 -22.77 -8.46
CA LEU A 279 -10.59 -21.67 -9.01
C LEU A 279 -10.84 -21.83 -10.51
N TYR A 280 -9.96 -22.52 -11.24
CA TYR A 280 -10.05 -22.70 -12.68
C TYR A 280 -10.77 -23.98 -13.09
N GLN A 281 -11.26 -24.80 -12.14
CA GLN A 281 -12.06 -26.00 -12.46
C GLN A 281 -13.55 -25.72 -12.71
N LYS A 282 -14.07 -24.59 -12.22
CA LYS A 282 -15.51 -24.27 -12.30
C LYS A 282 -15.82 -23.48 -13.59
N GLU A 283 -16.86 -23.89 -14.31
CA GLU A 283 -17.25 -23.27 -15.59
C GLU A 283 -17.99 -21.93 -15.45
N ASP A 284 -18.43 -21.57 -14.24
CA ASP A 284 -19.36 -20.47 -14.00
C ASP A 284 -18.71 -19.08 -13.91
N GLY A 285 -17.39 -18.95 -14.13
CA GLY A 285 -16.72 -17.65 -14.10
C GLY A 285 -16.77 -16.97 -12.73
N SER A 286 -17.13 -17.69 -11.66
CA SER A 286 -17.23 -17.16 -10.29
C SER A 286 -15.89 -16.74 -9.66
N GLY A 287 -14.77 -17.03 -10.33
CA GLY A 287 -13.45 -16.48 -10.03
C GLY A 287 -13.17 -15.11 -10.66
N MET A 288 -14.11 -14.54 -11.43
CA MET A 288 -14.00 -13.17 -11.92
C MET A 288 -14.25 -12.20 -10.76
N LEU A 289 -13.22 -11.43 -10.37
CA LEU A 289 -13.51 -10.11 -9.83
C LEU A 289 -14.22 -9.33 -10.95
N PRO A 290 -15.41 -8.75 -10.70
CA PRO A 290 -16.18 -8.11 -11.75
C PRO A 290 -15.39 -6.97 -12.35
N ALA A 291 -15.14 -7.04 -13.66
CA ALA A 291 -14.72 -5.89 -14.44
C ALA A 291 -15.89 -4.90 -14.46
N ARG A 292 -15.96 -4.00 -13.49
CA ARG A 292 -16.91 -2.89 -13.52
C ARG A 292 -16.46 -1.88 -14.58
N GLY A 293 -17.35 -1.63 -15.54
CA GLY A 293 -17.34 -0.42 -16.37
C GLY A 293 -17.30 -0.66 -17.87
N MET A 294 -18.36 -1.25 -18.43
CA MET A 294 -18.92 -0.86 -19.73
C MET A 294 -20.43 -1.16 -19.67
N GLU A 295 -21.17 -0.28 -19.00
CA GLU A 295 -22.56 -0.04 -19.41
C GLU A 295 -22.53 1.11 -20.43
N GLU A 296 -23.39 0.96 -21.43
CA GLU A 296 -23.48 1.72 -22.70
C GLU A 296 -23.58 3.24 -22.54
#